data_AF-A0A7S3GMS7-F1
#
_entry.id   AF-A0A7S3GMS7-F1
#
_cell.length_a   1.000
_cell.length_b   1.000
_cell.length_c   1.000
_cell.angle_alpha   90.00
_cell.angle_beta   90.00
_cell.angle_gamma   90.00
#
_symmetry.space_group_name_H-M   'P 1'
#
loop_
_entity.id
_entity.type
_entity.pdbx_description
1 polymer ?
#
loop_
_entity_poly.entity_id
_entity_poly.type
_entity_poly.pdbx_seq_one_letter_code
_entity_poly.pdbx_strand_id
1 'polypeptide(L)'
;DTSDTRDADQQYLNDLTATCEQKASDFESRQQLRAEEIEAINKAIGIISSGAVSGNAEKHLPSLAQQGPALAMLRSDTQNKLMQGRVAQFLSTKARELNSRVLSALAVRVEADPFVKVKKMIKDL
;
A
#
# COMPACT_ATOMS: atom_id res chain seq x y z
N ASP A 1 35.97 -3.03 -41.63
CA ASP A 1 36.42 -2.83 -40.23
C ASP A 1 35.80 -3.80 -39.25
N THR A 2 36.41 -4.97 -39.09
CA THR A 2 36.03 -5.96 -38.06
C THR A 2 36.73 -5.70 -36.73
N SER A 3 37.91 -5.04 -36.74
CA SER A 3 38.61 -4.64 -35.51
C SER A 3 37.85 -3.58 -34.75
N ASP A 4 37.36 -2.54 -35.43
CA ASP A 4 36.64 -1.43 -34.79
C ASP A 4 35.35 -1.90 -34.12
N THR A 5 34.64 -2.85 -34.75
CA THR A 5 33.43 -3.46 -34.17
C THR A 5 33.77 -4.26 -32.91
N ARG A 6 34.83 -5.07 -32.94
CA ARG A 6 35.30 -5.83 -31.77
C ARG A 6 35.71 -4.91 -30.62
N ASP A 7 36.41 -3.81 -30.92
CA ASP A 7 36.91 -2.89 -29.90
C ASP A 7 35.75 -2.12 -29.24
N ALA A 8 34.72 -1.76 -30.01
CA ALA A 8 33.49 -1.19 -29.50
C ALA A 8 32.71 -2.18 -28.59
N ASP A 9 32.61 -3.45 -29.00
CA ASP A 9 31.95 -4.50 -28.20
C ASP A 9 32.68 -4.73 -26.87
N GLN A 10 34.03 -4.73 -26.89
CA GLN A 10 34.83 -4.87 -25.68
C GLN A 10 34.65 -3.68 -24.73
N GLN A 11 34.59 -2.46 -25.27
CA GLN A 11 34.31 -1.27 -24.46
C GLN A 11 32.91 -1.35 -23.83
N TYR A 12 31.88 -1.71 -24.61
CA TYR A 12 30.52 -1.88 -24.10
C TYR A 12 30.44 -2.94 -22.98
N LEU A 13 31.14 -4.07 -23.15
CA LEU A 13 31.19 -5.11 -22.12
C LEU A 13 31.82 -4.61 -20.82
N ASN A 14 32.90 -3.84 -20.92
CA ASN A 14 33.57 -3.26 -19.75
C ASN A 14 32.65 -2.28 -19.02
N ASP A 15 32.00 -1.38 -19.76
CA ASP A 15 31.08 -0.38 -19.21
C ASP A 15 29.84 -1.04 -18.58
N LEU A 16 29.32 -2.10 -19.21
CA LEU A 16 28.20 -2.87 -18.69
C LEU A 16 28.57 -3.59 -17.39
N THR A 17 29.75 -4.20 -17.34
CA THR A 17 30.25 -4.87 -16.13
C THR A 17 30.37 -3.89 -14.97
N ALA A 18 31.03 -2.75 -15.19
CA ALA A 18 31.17 -1.70 -14.17
C ALA A 18 29.80 -1.17 -13.71
N THR A 19 28.85 -0.99 -14.62
CA THR A 19 27.48 -0.56 -14.28
C THR A 19 26.75 -1.59 -13.43
N CYS A 20 26.90 -2.88 -13.74
CA CYS A 20 26.28 -3.95 -12.98
C CYS A 20 26.85 -4.03 -11.56
N GLU A 21 28.16 -3.94 -11.40
CA GLU A 21 28.83 -3.94 -10.10
C GLU A 21 28.39 -2.74 -9.23
N GLN A 22 28.36 -1.54 -9.81
CA GLN A 22 27.89 -0.35 -9.11
C GLN A 22 26.44 -0.50 -8.65
N LYS A 23 25.54 -0.97 -9.52
CA LYS A 23 24.13 -1.16 -9.18
C LYS A 23 23.92 -2.22 -8.11
N ALA A 24 24.71 -3.29 -8.11
CA ALA A 24 24.66 -4.31 -7.08
C ALA A 24 25.04 -3.72 -5.71
N SER A 25 26.15 -2.98 -5.64
CA SER A 25 26.61 -2.30 -4.42
C SER A 25 25.58 -1.26 -3.93
N ASP A 26 25.02 -0.45 -4.84
CA ASP A 26 23.99 0.54 -4.49
C ASP A 26 22.71 -0.12 -3.95
N PHE A 27 22.33 -1.26 -4.53
CA PHE A 27 21.17 -2.02 -4.07
C PHE A 27 21.38 -2.55 -2.65
N GLU A 28 22.54 -3.17 -2.37
CA GLU A 28 22.87 -3.66 -1.03
C GLU A 28 22.88 -2.53 0.01
N SER A 29 23.50 -1.39 -0.32
CA SER A 29 23.49 -0.20 0.55
C SER A 29 22.06 0.29 0.84
N ARG A 30 21.18 0.33 -0.17
CA ARG A 30 19.77 0.72 0.01
C ARG A 30 19.00 -0.28 0.84
N GLN A 31 19.28 -1.58 0.70
CA GLN A 31 18.64 -2.62 1.50
C GLN A 31 19.00 -2.47 2.99
N GLN A 32 20.26 -2.14 3.29
CA GLN A 32 20.69 -1.83 4.65
C GLN A 32 20.00 -0.56 5.17
N LEU A 33 20.06 0.55 4.43
CA LEU A 33 19.41 1.81 4.84
C LEU A 33 17.91 1.63 5.09
N ARG A 34 17.22 0.85 4.26
CA ARG A 34 15.79 0.55 4.46
C ARG A 34 15.53 -0.22 5.77
N ALA A 35 16.41 -1.14 6.16
CA ALA A 35 16.27 -1.85 7.42
C ALA A 35 16.42 -0.87 8.62
N GLU A 36 17.39 0.04 8.54
CA GLU A 36 17.62 1.09 9.52
C GLU A 36 16.45 2.09 9.58
N GLU A 37 15.87 2.46 8.42
CA GLU A 37 14.67 3.30 8.34
C GLU A 37 13.46 2.65 9.02
N ILE A 38 13.24 1.34 8.79
CA ILE A 38 12.16 0.60 9.45
C ILE A 38 12.35 0.58 10.97
N GLU A 39 13.59 0.35 11.44
CA GLU A 39 13.90 0.40 12.87
C GLU A 39 13.62 1.78 13.46
N ALA A 40 14.00 2.85 12.76
CA ALA A 40 13.74 4.23 13.18
C ALA A 40 12.24 4.54 13.25
N ILE A 41 11.46 4.12 12.26
CA ILE A 41 9.99 4.29 12.25
C ILE A 41 9.36 3.54 13.42
N ASN A 42 9.78 2.29 13.69
CA ASN A 42 9.28 1.51 14.81
C ASN A 42 9.59 2.16 16.17
N LYS A 43 10.79 2.73 16.32
CA LYS A 43 11.15 3.53 17.51
C LYS A 43 10.25 4.75 17.66
N ALA A 44 9.98 5.48 16.57
CA ALA A 44 9.08 6.64 16.59
C ALA A 44 7.65 6.25 16.99
N ILE A 45 7.12 5.15 16.44
CA ILE A 45 5.83 4.59 16.84
C ILE A 45 5.82 4.26 18.32
N GLY A 46 6.86 3.61 18.85
CA GLY A 46 6.99 3.29 20.27
C GLY A 46 6.97 4.53 21.17
N ILE A 47 7.69 5.59 20.79
CA ILE A 47 7.70 6.86 21.53
C ILE A 47 6.31 7.52 21.50
N ILE A 48 5.68 7.61 20.34
CA ILE A 48 4.36 8.24 20.18
C ILE A 48 3.27 7.44 20.93
N SER A 49 3.39 6.11 20.93
CA SER A 49 2.45 5.22 21.62
C SER A 49 2.69 5.15 23.13
N SER A 50 3.83 5.66 23.63
CA SER A 50 4.13 5.68 25.05
C SER A 50 3.08 6.49 25.82
N GLY A 51 2.75 6.06 27.04
CA GLY A 51 1.74 6.72 27.88
C GLY A 51 2.03 8.20 28.18
N ALA A 52 3.29 8.63 28.06
CA ALA A 52 3.70 10.03 28.19
C ALA A 52 3.24 10.91 27.00
N VAL A 53 3.01 10.32 25.83
CA VAL A 53 2.61 11.02 24.60
C VAL A 53 1.14 10.73 24.24
N SER A 54 0.68 9.49 24.36
CA SER A 54 -0.68 9.09 23.98
C SER A 54 -1.78 9.75 24.82
N GLY A 55 -1.57 9.90 26.14
CA GLY A 55 -2.54 10.58 27.03
C GLY A 55 -2.54 12.11 26.92
N ASN A 56 -1.51 12.70 26.31
CA ASN A 56 -1.46 14.15 26.07
C ASN A 56 -2.24 14.57 24.83
N ALA A 57 -2.38 13.67 23.84
CA ALA A 57 -3.25 13.91 22.70
C ALA A 57 -4.71 14.10 23.16
N GLU A 58 -5.21 13.24 24.04
CA GLU A 58 -6.59 13.33 24.54
C GLU A 58 -6.82 14.53 25.47
N LYS A 59 -5.78 14.96 26.20
CA LYS A 59 -5.85 16.09 27.13
C LYS A 59 -5.67 17.46 26.47
N HIS A 60 -4.89 17.55 25.39
CA HIS A 60 -4.54 18.81 24.72
C HIS A 60 -5.09 18.95 23.30
N LEU A 61 -5.50 17.86 22.66
CA LEU A 61 -6.27 17.90 21.41
C LEU A 61 -7.73 17.71 21.79
N PRO A 62 -8.56 18.78 21.85
CA PRO A 62 -10.00 18.59 21.90
C PRO A 62 -10.37 17.63 20.77
N SER A 63 -11.06 16.53 21.11
CA SER A 63 -11.43 15.41 20.23
C SER A 63 -11.33 15.82 18.77
N LEU A 64 -10.32 15.32 18.04
CA LEU A 64 -10.00 15.78 16.69
C LEU A 64 -11.27 15.88 15.85
N ALA A 65 -11.85 17.08 15.79
CA ALA A 65 -13.11 17.34 15.12
C ALA A 65 -12.77 17.48 13.65
N GLN A 66 -12.34 16.40 13.02
CA GLN A 66 -12.14 16.30 11.60
C GLN A 66 -13.50 16.19 10.89
N GLN A 67 -14.36 17.18 11.16
CA GLN A 67 -15.63 17.41 10.50
C GLN A 67 -15.45 18.27 9.23
N GLY A 68 -14.22 18.44 8.74
CA GLY A 68 -13.93 19.16 7.50
C GLY A 68 -13.81 18.24 6.28
N PRO A 69 -14.17 18.68 5.06
CA PRO A 69 -14.10 17.89 3.82
C PRO A 69 -12.67 17.67 3.28
N ALA A 70 -11.63 18.12 4.01
CA ALA A 70 -10.24 18.16 3.57
C ALA A 70 -9.62 16.77 3.25
N LEU A 71 -10.24 15.68 3.72
CA LEU A 71 -9.80 14.30 3.43
C LEU A 71 -10.76 13.55 2.51
N ALA A 72 -11.17 14.15 1.39
CA ALA A 72 -12.06 13.50 0.41
C ALA A 72 -11.52 12.14 -0.09
N MET A 73 -10.19 11.97 -0.22
CA MET A 73 -9.59 10.68 -0.57
C MET A 73 -9.72 9.61 0.53
N LEU A 74 -9.60 9.99 1.81
CA LEU A 74 -9.79 9.03 2.91
C LEU A 74 -11.28 8.67 3.08
N ARG A 75 -12.18 9.62 2.78
CA ARG A 75 -13.62 9.38 2.69
C ARG A 75 -14.03 8.55 1.48
N SER A 76 -13.23 8.51 0.42
CA SER A 76 -13.49 7.66 -0.76
C SER A 76 -13.53 6.19 -0.36
N ASP A 77 -12.64 5.69 0.49
CA ASP A 77 -12.67 4.27 0.92
C ASP A 77 -13.92 3.94 1.76
N THR A 78 -14.33 4.85 2.65
CA THR A 78 -15.56 4.66 3.45
C THR A 78 -16.84 4.80 2.62
N GLN A 79 -16.90 5.78 1.73
CA GLN A 79 -18.02 5.93 0.80
C GLN A 79 -18.08 4.78 -0.20
N ASN A 80 -16.96 4.31 -0.74
CA ASN A 80 -16.92 3.16 -1.63
C ASN A 80 -17.38 1.88 -0.93
N LYS A 81 -16.98 1.63 0.33
CA LYS A 81 -17.49 0.50 1.11
C LYS A 81 -19.00 0.58 1.35
N LEU A 82 -19.52 1.76 1.68
CA LEU A 82 -20.95 1.97 1.85
C LEU A 82 -21.72 1.77 0.54
N MET A 83 -21.17 2.23 -0.59
CA MET A 83 -21.76 2.04 -1.91
C MET A 83 -21.67 0.58 -2.37
N GLN A 84 -20.55 -0.11 -2.12
CA GLN A 84 -20.39 -1.55 -2.39
C GLN A 84 -21.41 -2.38 -1.62
N GLY A 85 -21.63 -2.10 -0.33
CA GLY A 85 -22.66 -2.76 0.47
C GLY A 85 -24.07 -2.56 -0.09
N ARG A 86 -24.41 -1.33 -0.51
CA ARG A 86 -25.70 -1.02 -1.17
C ARG A 86 -25.87 -1.75 -2.50
N VAL A 87 -24.81 -1.79 -3.32
CA VAL A 87 -24.82 -2.50 -4.61
C VAL A 87 -24.95 -4.00 -4.41
N ALA A 88 -24.21 -4.59 -3.46
CA ALA A 88 -24.33 -6.02 -3.13
C ALA A 88 -25.75 -6.38 -2.67
N GLN A 89 -26.36 -5.54 -1.83
CA GLN A 89 -27.73 -5.74 -1.36
C GLN A 89 -28.74 -5.64 -2.53
N PHE A 90 -28.61 -4.63 -3.39
CA PHE A 90 -29.46 -4.48 -4.57
C PHE A 90 -29.35 -5.67 -5.52
N LEU A 91 -28.12 -6.09 -5.83
CA LEU A 91 -27.86 -7.25 -6.68
C LEU A 91 -28.40 -8.55 -6.06
N SER A 92 -28.31 -8.71 -4.73
CA SER A 92 -28.87 -9.86 -4.01
C SER A 92 -30.40 -9.89 -4.08
N THR A 93 -31.06 -8.75 -3.90
CA THR A 93 -32.53 -8.65 -4.03
C THR A 93 -32.97 -9.00 -5.46
N LYS A 94 -32.30 -8.44 -6.48
CA LYS A 94 -32.61 -8.73 -7.88
C LYS A 94 -32.26 -10.17 -8.28
N ALA A 95 -31.22 -10.76 -7.70
CA ALA A 95 -30.90 -12.17 -7.89
C ALA A 95 -32.02 -13.08 -7.41
N ARG A 96 -32.65 -12.77 -6.27
CA ARG A 96 -33.79 -13.52 -5.72
C ARG A 96 -35.05 -13.33 -6.56
N GLU A 97 -35.38 -12.09 -6.92
CA GLU A 97 -36.55 -11.79 -7.77
C GLU A 97 -36.47 -12.49 -9.14
N LEU A 98 -35.28 -12.51 -9.75
CA LEU A 98 -35.06 -13.06 -11.08
C LEU A 98 -34.57 -14.52 -11.07
N ASN A 99 -34.43 -15.14 -9.89
CA ASN A 99 -33.82 -16.47 -9.71
C ASN A 99 -32.46 -16.62 -10.43
N SER A 100 -31.65 -15.57 -10.46
CA SER A 100 -30.39 -15.51 -11.20
C SER A 100 -29.19 -15.88 -10.32
N ARG A 101 -28.61 -17.05 -10.59
CA ARG A 101 -27.38 -17.53 -9.93
C ARG A 101 -26.16 -16.64 -10.22
N VAL A 102 -26.12 -16.01 -11.39
CA VAL A 102 -25.03 -15.12 -11.81
C VAL A 102 -25.03 -13.84 -10.97
N LEU A 103 -26.21 -13.23 -10.78
CA LEU A 103 -26.34 -12.02 -9.94
C LEU A 103 -26.05 -12.33 -8.47
N SER A 104 -26.44 -13.50 -7.98
CA SER A 104 -26.13 -13.94 -6.62
C SER A 104 -24.61 -14.11 -6.41
N ALA A 105 -23.91 -14.73 -7.36
CA ALA A 105 -22.45 -14.85 -7.29
C ALA A 105 -21.74 -13.49 -7.39
N LEU A 106 -22.27 -12.57 -8.18
CA LEU A 106 -21.74 -11.22 -8.31
C LEU A 106 -21.91 -10.40 -7.01
N ALA A 107 -23.08 -10.50 -6.36
CA ALA A 107 -23.34 -9.83 -5.09
C ALA A 107 -22.30 -10.22 -4.01
N VAL A 108 -21.99 -11.51 -3.90
CA VAL A 108 -20.97 -12.02 -2.95
C VAL A 108 -19.57 -11.49 -3.28
N ARG A 109 -19.22 -11.37 -4.57
CA ARG A 109 -17.91 -10.87 -4.99
C ARG A 109 -17.74 -9.37 -4.78
N VAL A 110 -18.81 -8.58 -4.90
CA VAL A 110 -18.78 -7.12 -4.67
C VAL A 110 -18.60 -6.79 -3.19
N GLU A 111 -19.08 -7.66 -2.30
CA GLU A 111 -18.90 -7.52 -0.85
C GLU A 111 -17.50 -7.95 -0.38
N ALA A 112 -16.83 -8.83 -1.12
CA ALA A 112 -15.49 -9.30 -0.79
C ALA A 112 -14.44 -8.20 -1.06
N ASP A 113 -13.71 -7.81 -0.01
CA ASP A 113 -12.60 -6.85 -0.08
C ASP A 113 -11.31 -7.57 -0.54
N PRO A 114 -10.81 -7.33 -1.77
CA PRO A 114 -9.68 -8.08 -2.33
C PRO A 114 -8.33 -7.73 -1.65
N PHE A 115 -8.29 -6.67 -0.83
CA PHE A 115 -7.08 -6.18 -0.19
C PHE A 115 -7.01 -6.43 1.31
N VAL A 116 -7.89 -7.28 1.87
CA VAL A 116 -7.87 -7.63 3.31
C VAL A 116 -6.48 -8.10 3.75
N LYS A 117 -5.84 -8.96 2.94
CA LYS A 117 -4.49 -9.47 3.24
C LYS A 117 -3.42 -8.37 3.24
N VAL A 118 -3.51 -7.44 2.29
CA VAL A 118 -2.57 -6.30 2.19
C VAL A 118 -2.76 -5.34 3.35
N LYS A 119 -4.01 -5.01 3.69
CA LYS A 119 -4.34 -4.16 4.85
C LYS A 119 -3.88 -4.80 6.16
N LYS A 120 -3.94 -6.13 6.28
CA LYS A 120 -3.41 -6.85 7.44
C LYS A 120 -1.89 -6.72 7.54
N MET A 121 -1.16 -6.95 6.45
CA MET A 121 0.30 -6.79 6.43
C MET A 121 0.74 -5.36 6.78
N ILE A 122 -0.01 -4.33 6.38
CA ILE A 122 0.28 -2.92 6.72
C ILE A 122 0.03 -2.64 8.21
N LYS A 123 -0.99 -3.28 8.82
CA LYS A 123 -1.29 -3.11 10.25
C LYS A 123 -0.35 -3.88 11.17
N ASP A 124 0.21 -4.98 10.67
CA ASP A 124 1.11 -5.86 11.41
C ASP A 124 2.59 -5.38 11.33
N LEU A 125 2.86 -4.31 10.57
CA LEU A 125 4.10 -3.52 10.60
C LEU A 125 4.00 -2.47 11.72
#